data_AF-A0A8T6VS29-F1
#
_entry.id   AF-A0A8T6VS29-F1
#
_cell.length_a   1.000
_cell.length_b   1.000
_cell.length_c   1.000
_cell.angle_alpha   90.00
_cell.angle_beta   90.00
_cell.angle_gamma   90.00
#
_symmetry.space_group_name_H-M   'P 1'
#
loop_
_entity.id
_entity.type
_entity.pdbx_description
1 polymer ?
#
loop_
_entity_poly.entity_id
_entity_poly.type
_entity_poly.pdbx_seq_one_letter_code
_entity_poly.pdbx_strand_id
1 'polypeptide(L)'
;MSEEESEVRKPFLTSRQMGLAAAFGAAAFAFRALGLVIPMVPPLVLGPGALMPCLAGMAAGPIVGIIVGIARGIPSGLPQVDLILQPFKGIYWAFVFKYGILKIDDEKKRWPIFWIVTFLLQFFVEAPLFIFANSLLGFYPFYPTWPLTLGWYNVLYAIFQIIIFSAVIRALPDVFGWEEGRATW
;
A
#
# COMPACT_ATOMS: atom_id res chain seq x y z
N MET A 1 -47.55 2.25 20.73
CA MET A 1 -46.45 1.96 21.68
C MET A 1 -45.92 0.59 21.30
N SER A 2 -44.77 0.42 20.66
CA SER A 2 -43.67 1.33 20.31
C SER A 2 -43.03 0.77 19.04
N GLU A 3 -42.83 1.64 18.06
CA GLU A 3 -42.01 1.39 16.87
C GLU A 3 -40.56 1.13 17.31
N GLU A 4 -40.14 -0.13 17.34
CA GLU A 4 -38.73 -0.48 17.20
C GLU A 4 -38.51 -0.81 15.71
N GLU A 5 -38.48 0.22 14.89
CA GLU A 5 -37.70 0.16 13.65
C GLU A 5 -36.26 -0.13 14.06
N SER A 6 -35.84 -1.38 13.92
CA SER A 6 -34.43 -1.74 14.02
C SER A 6 -33.69 -0.90 12.98
N GLU A 7 -33.02 0.17 13.40
CA GLU A 7 -32.13 0.95 12.56
C GLU A 7 -31.21 -0.03 11.83
N VAL A 8 -31.46 -0.23 10.53
CA VAL A 8 -30.59 -1.02 9.67
C VAL A 8 -29.29 -0.22 9.58
N ARG A 9 -28.36 -0.49 10.51
CA ARG A 9 -27.06 0.16 10.57
C ARG A 9 -26.42 0.02 9.20
N LYS A 10 -26.21 1.15 8.51
CA LYS A 10 -25.51 1.18 7.24
C LYS A 10 -24.21 0.40 7.42
N PRO A 11 -23.94 -0.63 6.59
CA PRO A 11 -22.77 -1.46 6.79
C PRO A 11 -21.51 -0.60 6.69
N PHE A 12 -20.61 -0.78 7.65
CA PHE A 12 -19.38 0.01 7.77
C PHE A 12 -18.48 -0.10 6.53
N LEU A 13 -18.57 -1.22 5.83
CA LEU A 13 -17.96 -1.46 4.53
C LEU A 13 -18.99 -1.97 3.54
N THR A 14 -18.93 -1.50 2.31
CA THR A 14 -19.74 -2.03 1.22
C THR A 14 -19.31 -3.45 0.84
N SER A 15 -20.20 -4.24 0.25
CA SER A 15 -19.87 -5.59 -0.25
C SER A 15 -18.70 -5.58 -1.23
N ARG A 16 -18.57 -4.50 -2.04
CA ARG A 16 -17.44 -4.28 -2.94
C ARG A 16 -16.14 -4.09 -2.16
N GLN A 17 -16.13 -3.24 -1.14
CA GLN A 17 -14.96 -3.02 -0.28
C GLN A 17 -14.56 -4.29 0.46
N MET A 18 -15.52 -5.08 0.95
CA MET A 18 -15.25 -6.38 1.56
C MET A 18 -14.63 -7.38 0.57
N GLY A 19 -15.15 -7.45 -0.66
CA GLY A 19 -14.59 -8.31 -1.71
C GLY A 19 -13.15 -7.92 -2.07
N LEU A 20 -12.87 -6.62 -2.20
CA LEU A 20 -11.52 -6.11 -2.46
C LEU A 20 -10.59 -6.35 -1.27
N ALA A 21 -11.07 -6.16 -0.03
CA ALA A 21 -10.31 -6.47 1.17
C ALA A 21 -9.93 -7.96 1.23
N ALA A 22 -10.86 -8.86 0.91
CA ALA A 22 -10.61 -10.30 0.88
C ALA A 22 -9.60 -10.68 -0.22
N ALA A 23 -9.77 -10.17 -1.44
CA ALA A 23 -8.90 -10.48 -2.57
C ALA A 23 -7.46 -9.98 -2.35
N PHE A 24 -7.30 -8.69 -2.04
CA PHE A 24 -5.98 -8.11 -1.78
C PHE A 24 -5.37 -8.62 -0.48
N GLY A 25 -6.18 -8.86 0.56
CA GLY A 25 -5.74 -9.43 1.84
C GLY A 25 -5.19 -10.85 1.68
N ALA A 26 -5.94 -11.72 0.99
CA ALA A 26 -5.49 -13.08 0.70
C ALA A 26 -4.24 -13.08 -0.18
N ALA A 27 -4.18 -12.23 -1.21
CA ALA A 27 -2.98 -12.07 -2.03
C ALA A 27 -1.78 -11.64 -1.19
N ALA A 28 -1.94 -10.60 -0.35
CA ALA A 28 -0.87 -10.08 0.50
C ALA A 28 -0.35 -11.14 1.48
N PHE A 29 -1.27 -11.86 2.12
CA PHE A 29 -0.96 -12.96 3.02
C PHE A 29 -0.23 -14.08 2.28
N ALA A 30 -0.77 -14.54 1.15
CA ALA A 30 -0.20 -15.64 0.37
C ALA A 30 1.21 -15.32 -0.15
N PHE A 31 1.42 -14.13 -0.73
CA PHE A 31 2.74 -13.71 -1.20
C PHE A 31 3.78 -13.70 -0.07
N ARG A 32 3.38 -13.31 1.14
CA ARG A 32 4.30 -13.31 2.28
C ARG A 32 4.53 -14.71 2.86
N ALA A 33 3.45 -15.44 3.12
CA ALA A 33 3.50 -16.77 3.73
C ALA A 33 4.25 -17.77 2.86
N LEU A 34 4.09 -17.68 1.53
CA LEU A 34 4.79 -18.52 0.56
C LEU A 34 6.23 -18.05 0.27
N GLY A 35 6.66 -16.91 0.83
CA GLY A 35 7.98 -16.35 0.56
C GLY A 35 8.18 -16.00 -0.92
N LEU A 36 7.11 -15.64 -1.64
CA LEU A 36 7.15 -15.19 -3.03
C LEU A 36 7.71 -13.76 -3.08
N VAL A 37 9.00 -13.67 -2.82
CA VAL A 37 9.77 -12.44 -2.77
C VAL A 37 11.05 -12.64 -3.56
N ILE A 38 11.58 -11.56 -4.11
CA ILE A 38 12.93 -11.51 -4.64
C ILE A 38 13.84 -11.25 -3.44
N PRO A 39 14.62 -12.27 -2.98
CA PRO A 39 15.53 -12.08 -1.86
C PRO A 39 16.67 -11.15 -2.29
N MET A 40 16.93 -10.13 -1.48
CA MET A 40 18.09 -9.25 -1.63
C MET A 40 19.05 -9.49 -0.45
N VAL A 41 19.94 -8.54 -0.17
CA VAL A 41 20.83 -8.61 1.02
C VAL A 41 19.95 -8.65 2.28
N PRO A 42 20.03 -9.70 3.12
CA PRO A 42 19.22 -9.80 4.34
C PRO A 42 19.37 -8.56 5.22
N PRO A 43 18.28 -7.98 5.79
CA PRO A 43 16.89 -8.45 5.82
C PRO A 43 16.01 -7.94 4.65
N LEU A 44 16.61 -7.39 3.60
CA LEU A 44 15.87 -6.74 2.51
C LEU A 44 15.22 -7.77 1.58
N VAL A 45 13.92 -7.59 1.37
CA VAL A 45 13.13 -8.41 0.45
C VAL A 45 12.28 -7.50 -0.42
N LEU A 46 12.14 -7.86 -1.68
CA LEU A 46 11.34 -7.11 -2.63
C LEU A 46 10.20 -8.02 -3.09
N GLY A 47 9.00 -7.75 -2.61
CA GLY A 47 7.88 -8.67 -2.73
C GLY A 47 6.58 -7.94 -3.06
N PRO A 48 5.77 -8.44 -4.02
CA PRO A 48 4.51 -7.81 -4.40
C PRO A 48 3.51 -7.77 -3.23
N GLY A 49 3.62 -8.68 -2.27
CA GLY A 49 2.75 -8.70 -1.08
C GLY A 49 2.78 -7.41 -0.26
N ALA A 50 3.90 -6.68 -0.22
CA ALA A 50 3.99 -5.40 0.51
C ALA A 50 3.33 -4.23 -0.25
N LEU A 51 3.01 -4.42 -1.53
CA LEU A 51 2.34 -3.44 -2.38
C LEU A 51 0.80 -3.55 -2.30
N MET A 52 0.30 -4.72 -1.87
CA MET A 52 -1.13 -5.01 -1.79
C MET A 52 -1.91 -4.09 -0.83
N PRO A 53 -1.40 -3.72 0.37
CA PRO A 53 -2.08 -2.75 1.23
C PRO A 53 -2.24 -1.38 0.56
N CYS A 54 -1.25 -0.96 -0.21
CA CYS A 54 -1.29 0.30 -0.95
C CYS A 54 -2.33 0.24 -2.09
N LEU A 55 -2.31 -0.82 -2.89
CA LEU A 55 -3.31 -1.06 -3.95
C LEU A 55 -4.73 -1.12 -3.37
N ALA A 56 -4.91 -1.84 -2.27
CA ALA A 56 -6.19 -1.95 -1.58
C ALA A 56 -6.67 -0.60 -1.02
N GLY A 57 -5.76 0.20 -0.46
CA GLY A 57 -6.03 1.56 -0.01
C GLY A 57 -6.48 2.48 -1.14
N MET A 58 -5.80 2.43 -2.29
CA MET A 58 -6.15 3.20 -3.49
C MET A 58 -7.52 2.77 -4.05
N ALA A 59 -7.76 1.46 -4.15
CA ALA A 59 -8.96 0.88 -4.75
C ALA A 59 -10.23 1.00 -3.89
N ALA A 60 -10.12 0.87 -2.56
CA ALA A 60 -11.27 0.64 -1.69
C ALA A 60 -11.26 1.46 -0.40
N GLY A 61 -10.24 2.31 -0.22
CA GLY A 61 -10.16 3.28 0.87
C GLY A 61 -9.28 2.87 2.04
N PRO A 62 -9.05 3.80 2.98
CA PRO A 62 -8.04 3.65 4.02
C PRO A 62 -8.34 2.47 4.94
N ILE A 63 -9.61 2.21 5.26
CA ILE A 63 -10.02 1.08 6.11
C ILE A 63 -9.66 -0.26 5.47
N VAL A 64 -9.89 -0.40 4.15
CA VAL A 64 -9.53 -1.61 3.43
C VAL A 64 -8.01 -1.75 3.34
N GLY A 65 -7.28 -0.65 3.14
CA GLY A 65 -5.83 -0.61 3.24
C GLY A 65 -5.29 -1.09 4.61
N ILE A 66 -5.95 -0.71 5.72
CA ILE A 66 -5.61 -1.18 7.07
C ILE A 66 -5.81 -2.68 7.19
N ILE A 67 -6.97 -3.20 6.77
CA ILE A 67 -7.30 -4.63 6.86
C ILE A 67 -6.27 -5.46 6.10
N VAL A 68 -5.96 -5.05 4.86
CA VAL A 68 -4.96 -5.73 4.02
C VAL A 68 -3.55 -5.58 4.59
N GLY A 69 -3.22 -4.43 5.19
CA GLY A 69 -1.98 -4.20 5.91
C GLY A 69 -1.78 -5.16 7.08
N ILE A 70 -2.82 -5.35 7.89
CA ILE A 70 -2.81 -6.32 9.00
C ILE A 70 -2.65 -7.74 8.46
N ALA A 71 -3.43 -8.13 7.45
CA ALA A 71 -3.34 -9.45 6.82
C ALA A 71 -1.93 -9.73 6.29
N ARG A 72 -1.25 -8.71 5.73
CA ARG A 72 0.13 -8.81 5.27
C ARG A 72 1.15 -8.90 6.41
N GLY A 73 0.88 -8.26 7.54
CA GLY A 73 1.79 -8.19 8.69
C GLY A 73 1.85 -9.48 9.51
N ILE A 74 0.74 -10.23 9.59
CA ILE A 74 0.64 -11.50 10.36
C ILE A 74 1.72 -12.53 9.96
N PRO A 75 1.88 -12.91 8.67
CA PRO A 75 2.88 -13.90 8.27
C PRO A 75 4.30 -13.33 8.16
N SER A 76 4.58 -12.14 8.71
CA SER A 76 5.90 -11.52 8.55
C SER A 76 6.95 -12.06 9.51
N GLY A 77 8.21 -12.10 9.07
CA GLY A 77 9.35 -12.34 9.96
C GLY A 77 9.63 -11.20 10.95
N LEU A 78 9.06 -10.01 10.73
CA LEU A 78 9.08 -8.88 11.68
C LEU A 78 7.66 -8.33 11.90
N PRO A 79 6.75 -9.10 12.56
CA PRO A 79 5.35 -8.72 12.71
C PRO A 79 5.19 -7.36 13.41
N GLN A 80 6.03 -7.03 14.38
CA GLN A 80 5.91 -5.80 15.18
C GLN A 80 6.04 -4.54 14.30
N VAL A 81 6.89 -4.59 13.28
CA VAL A 81 7.11 -3.47 12.35
C VAL A 81 6.06 -3.50 11.25
N ASP A 82 5.81 -4.67 10.67
CA ASP A 82 4.90 -4.78 9.52
C ASP A 82 3.42 -4.58 9.91
N LEU A 83 2.98 -5.02 11.09
CA LEU A 83 1.61 -4.81 11.56
C LEU A 83 1.28 -3.33 11.79
N ILE A 84 2.29 -2.48 11.95
CA ILE A 84 2.11 -1.03 12.10
C ILE A 84 2.32 -0.35 10.75
N LEU A 85 3.47 -0.55 10.11
CA LEU A 85 3.82 0.17 8.89
C LEU A 85 2.91 -0.19 7.71
N GLN A 86 2.49 -1.44 7.56
CA GLN A 86 1.68 -1.84 6.39
C GLN A 86 0.28 -1.22 6.41
N PRO A 87 -0.44 -1.15 7.55
CA PRO A 87 -1.66 -0.35 7.64
C PRO A 87 -1.46 1.13 7.36
N PHE A 88 -0.43 1.76 7.94
CA PHE A 88 -0.12 3.17 7.66
C PHE A 88 0.11 3.41 6.17
N LYS A 89 0.79 2.47 5.50
CA LYS A 89 0.96 2.48 4.04
C LYS A 89 -0.35 2.51 3.27
N GLY A 90 -1.27 1.62 3.62
CA GLY A 90 -2.59 1.59 3.00
C GLY A 90 -3.38 2.89 3.20
N ILE A 91 -3.27 3.51 4.38
CA ILE A 91 -3.97 4.77 4.70
C ILE A 91 -3.45 5.92 3.84
N TYR A 92 -2.14 6.22 3.87
CA TYR A 92 -1.67 7.41 3.15
C TYR A 92 -1.79 7.23 1.63
N TRP A 93 -1.62 6.02 1.09
CA TRP A 93 -1.82 5.78 -0.33
C TRP A 93 -3.27 6.03 -0.76
N ALA A 94 -4.24 5.69 0.09
CA ALA A 94 -5.64 6.03 -0.16
C ALA A 94 -5.85 7.55 -0.30
N PHE A 95 -5.23 8.35 0.58
CA PHE A 95 -5.33 9.81 0.54
C PHE A 95 -4.57 10.44 -0.62
N VAL A 96 -3.32 10.04 -0.85
CA VAL A 96 -2.50 10.54 -1.97
C VAL A 96 -3.19 10.27 -3.30
N PHE A 97 -3.74 9.07 -3.46
CA PHE A 97 -4.39 8.67 -4.69
C PHE A 97 -5.68 9.46 -4.93
N LYS A 98 -6.57 9.53 -3.93
CA LYS A 98 -7.85 10.25 -4.04
C LYS A 98 -7.69 11.75 -4.19
N TYR A 99 -6.83 12.38 -3.37
CA TYR A 99 -6.74 13.84 -3.30
C TYR A 99 -5.62 14.45 -4.14
N GLY A 100 -4.61 13.68 -4.52
CA GLY A 100 -3.49 14.14 -5.34
C GLY A 100 -3.59 13.65 -6.78
N ILE A 101 -3.61 12.34 -6.98
CA ILE A 101 -3.45 11.72 -8.31
C ILE A 101 -4.73 11.81 -9.14
N LEU A 102 -5.87 11.41 -8.58
CA LEU A 102 -7.13 11.36 -9.33
C LEU A 102 -7.70 12.74 -9.66
N LYS A 103 -7.33 13.80 -8.93
CA LYS A 103 -7.73 15.19 -9.23
C LYS A 103 -7.14 15.76 -10.53
N ILE A 104 -6.19 15.06 -11.15
CA ILE A 104 -5.55 15.52 -12.38
C ILE A 104 -6.45 15.13 -13.55
N ASP A 105 -7.12 16.10 -14.16
CA ASP A 105 -8.10 15.86 -15.23
C ASP A 105 -7.49 15.17 -16.46
N ASP A 106 -6.23 15.47 -16.78
CA ASP A 106 -5.54 14.93 -17.95
C ASP A 106 -4.84 13.60 -17.64
N GLU A 107 -5.36 12.50 -18.18
CA GLU A 107 -4.82 11.14 -17.99
C GLU A 107 -3.36 11.03 -18.44
N LYS A 108 -2.96 11.71 -19.52
CA LYS A 108 -1.57 11.66 -20.02
C LYS A 108 -0.59 12.32 -19.08
N LYS A 109 -1.04 13.33 -18.31
CA LYS A 109 -0.25 13.96 -17.24
C LYS A 109 -0.35 13.21 -15.92
N ARG A 110 -1.44 12.48 -15.70
CA ARG A 110 -1.67 11.70 -14.48
C ARG A 110 -0.63 10.59 -14.31
N TRP A 111 -0.27 9.88 -15.38
CA TRP A 111 0.76 8.83 -15.36
C TRP A 111 2.14 9.30 -14.91
N PRO A 112 2.78 10.31 -15.55
CA PRO A 112 4.09 10.78 -15.12
C PRO A 112 4.05 11.40 -13.71
N ILE A 113 2.98 12.10 -13.35
CA ILE A 113 2.82 12.64 -11.98
C ILE A 113 2.70 11.50 -10.97
N PHE A 114 1.94 10.45 -11.29
CA PHE A 114 1.84 9.26 -10.46
C PHE A 114 3.19 8.58 -10.26
N TRP A 115 4.01 8.47 -11.30
CA TRP A 115 5.36 7.90 -11.17
C TRP A 115 6.28 8.75 -10.29
N ILE A 116 6.27 10.07 -10.47
CA ILE A 116 7.07 10.99 -9.65
C ILE A 116 6.62 10.93 -8.19
N VAL A 117 5.32 10.99 -7.92
CA VAL A 117 4.77 10.92 -6.56
C VAL A 117 5.07 9.57 -5.92
N THR A 118 4.96 8.46 -6.66
CA THR A 118 5.32 7.13 -6.17
C THR A 118 6.79 7.06 -5.80
N PHE A 119 7.67 7.59 -6.65
CA PHE A 119 9.10 7.64 -6.36
C PHE A 119 9.39 8.48 -5.11
N LEU A 120 8.83 9.68 -5.02
CA LEU A 120 9.06 10.58 -3.89
C LEU A 120 8.51 10.02 -2.58
N LEU A 121 7.34 9.38 -2.59
CA LEU A 121 6.77 8.75 -1.40
C LEU A 121 7.60 7.53 -0.99
N GLN A 122 7.96 6.67 -1.93
CA GLN A 122 8.78 5.51 -1.63
C GLN A 122 10.14 5.93 -1.06
N PHE A 123 10.79 6.90 -1.69
CA PHE A 123 12.13 7.34 -1.31
C PHE A 123 12.10 8.19 -0.03
N PHE A 124 11.26 9.22 0.11
CA PHE A 124 11.31 10.13 1.26
C PHE A 124 10.40 9.77 2.43
N VAL A 125 9.43 8.85 2.25
CA VAL A 125 8.48 8.48 3.32
C VAL A 125 8.64 7.01 3.68
N GLU A 126 8.46 6.10 2.72
CA GLU A 126 8.47 4.66 3.00
C GLU A 126 9.85 4.16 3.45
N ALA A 127 10.91 4.58 2.76
CA ALA A 127 12.27 4.14 3.06
C ALA A 127 12.78 4.63 4.43
N PRO A 128 12.65 5.91 4.83
CA PRO A 128 13.03 6.36 6.16
C PRO A 128 12.21 5.70 7.26
N LEU A 129 10.90 5.53 7.07
CA LEU A 129 10.05 4.87 8.07
C LEU A 129 10.46 3.41 8.29
N PHE A 130 10.74 2.69 7.20
CA PHE A 130 11.22 1.31 7.30
C PHE A 130 12.59 1.23 7.95
N ILE A 131 13.53 2.12 7.58
CA ILE A 131 14.88 2.13 8.13
C ILE A 131 14.87 2.54 9.61
N PHE A 132 14.05 3.51 9.98
CA PHE A 132 13.84 3.91 11.36
C PHE A 132 13.28 2.76 12.20
N ALA A 133 12.23 2.09 11.73
CA ALA A 133 11.64 0.98 12.46
C ALA A 133 12.63 -0.19 12.67
N ASN A 134 13.45 -0.50 11.65
CA ASN A 134 14.50 -1.51 11.79
C ASN A 134 15.66 -1.04 12.69
N SER A 135 15.95 0.25 12.73
CA SER A 135 16.96 0.81 13.65
C SER A 135 16.56 0.73 15.11
N LEU A 136 15.26 0.91 15.42
CA LEU A 136 14.72 0.71 16.76
C LEU A 136 14.85 -0.76 17.22
N LEU A 137 14.80 -1.69 16.28
CA LEU A 137 15.00 -3.11 16.54
C LEU A 137 16.49 -3.54 16.55
N GLY A 138 17.43 -2.60 16.33
CA GLY A 138 18.87 -2.86 16.38
C GLY A 138 19.45 -3.56 15.16
N PHE A 139 18.72 -3.66 14.04
CA PHE A 139 19.23 -4.30 12.81
C PHE A 139 20.32 -3.48 12.12
N TYR A 140 20.19 -2.16 12.09
CA TYR A 140 21.16 -1.23 11.51
C TYR A 140 20.90 0.21 12.00
N PRO A 141 21.93 1.08 12.09
CA PRO A 141 21.74 2.47 12.51
C PRO A 141 20.92 3.25 11.49
N PHE A 142 20.07 4.20 11.92
CA PHE A 142 19.26 5.01 11.00
C PHE A 142 20.12 5.80 10.00
N TYR A 143 21.14 6.48 10.51
CA TYR A 143 22.18 7.15 9.74
C TYR A 143 23.51 6.41 9.98
N PRO A 144 24.28 6.03 8.95
CA PRO A 144 24.22 6.48 7.54
C PRO A 144 23.35 5.60 6.62
N THR A 145 22.54 4.69 7.16
CA THR A 145 21.85 3.68 6.35
C THR A 145 20.85 4.27 5.35
N TRP A 146 20.16 5.33 5.77
CA TRP A 146 19.44 6.23 4.88
C TRP A 146 20.18 7.58 4.78
N PRO A 147 20.43 8.15 3.58
CA PRO A 147 20.20 7.61 2.23
C PRO A 147 21.41 6.89 1.62
N LEU A 148 22.55 6.83 2.34
CA LEU A 148 23.85 6.54 1.71
C LEU A 148 24.07 5.05 1.43
N THR A 149 23.77 4.15 2.37
CA THR A 149 24.09 2.72 2.17
C THR A 149 22.99 1.95 1.45
N LEU A 150 21.71 2.30 1.68
CA LEU A 150 20.56 1.62 1.08
C LEU A 150 19.81 2.46 0.05
N GLY A 151 20.32 3.62 -0.35
CA GLY A 151 19.68 4.48 -1.37
C GLY A 151 19.42 3.74 -2.68
N TRP A 152 20.39 2.94 -3.16
CA TRP A 152 20.26 2.13 -4.38
C TRP A 152 19.10 1.13 -4.31
N TYR A 153 18.92 0.45 -3.17
CA TYR A 153 17.84 -0.49 -2.95
C TYR A 153 16.48 0.21 -3.00
N ASN A 154 16.38 1.39 -2.39
CA ASN A 154 15.12 2.14 -2.36
C ASN A 154 14.74 2.71 -3.73
N VAL A 155 15.73 3.07 -4.56
CA VAL A 155 15.50 3.41 -5.97
C VAL A 155 14.95 2.21 -6.74
N LEU A 156 15.57 1.03 -6.60
CA LEU A 156 15.09 -0.20 -7.24
C LEU A 156 13.67 -0.57 -6.79
N TYR A 157 13.39 -0.44 -5.49
CA TYR A 157 12.07 -0.71 -4.95
C TYR A 157 11.03 0.28 -5.48
N ALA A 158 11.38 1.56 -5.60
CA ALA A 158 10.49 2.57 -6.20
C ALA A 158 10.15 2.23 -7.66
N ILE A 159 11.14 1.82 -8.46
CA ILE A 159 10.91 1.38 -9.84
C ILE A 159 9.99 0.16 -9.87
N PHE A 160 10.24 -0.84 -9.03
CA PHE A 160 9.38 -2.02 -8.92
C PHE A 160 7.94 -1.65 -8.55
N GLN A 161 7.76 -0.79 -7.55
CA GLN A 161 6.45 -0.33 -7.11
C GLN A 161 5.71 0.44 -8.21
N ILE A 162 6.41 1.32 -8.93
CA ILE A 162 5.85 2.03 -10.09
C ILE A 162 5.34 1.05 -11.14
N ILE A 163 6.15 0.05 -11.49
CA ILE A 163 5.78 -0.95 -12.52
C ILE A 163 4.56 -1.74 -12.08
N ILE A 164 4.56 -2.28 -10.85
CA ILE A 164 3.45 -3.10 -10.35
C ILE A 164 2.17 -2.27 -10.20
N PHE A 165 2.25 -1.07 -9.62
CA PHE A 165 1.08 -0.20 -9.51
C PHE A 165 0.54 0.18 -10.88
N SER A 166 1.40 0.55 -11.82
CA SER A 166 0.97 0.90 -13.16
C SER A 166 0.30 -0.27 -13.87
N ALA A 167 0.88 -1.48 -13.76
CA ALA A 167 0.30 -2.68 -14.36
C ALA A 167 -1.07 -3.01 -13.77
N VAL A 168 -1.23 -2.95 -12.44
CA VAL A 168 -2.49 -3.28 -11.77
C VAL A 168 -3.56 -2.23 -12.03
N ILE A 169 -3.22 -0.93 -11.96
CA ILE A 169 -4.15 0.16 -12.25
C ILE A 169 -4.61 0.10 -13.71
N ARG A 170 -3.69 -0.18 -14.65
CA ARG A 170 -4.04 -0.30 -16.06
C ARG A 170 -4.88 -1.54 -16.36
N ALA A 171 -4.68 -2.63 -15.62
CA ALA A 171 -5.47 -3.86 -15.77
C ALA A 171 -6.88 -3.72 -15.18
N LEU A 172 -7.08 -2.87 -14.17
CA LEU A 172 -8.34 -2.73 -13.44
C LEU A 172 -8.77 -1.25 -13.28
N PRO A 173 -8.88 -0.46 -14.36
CA PRO A 173 -9.09 0.98 -14.27
C PRO A 173 -10.34 1.37 -13.46
N ASP A 174 -11.44 0.63 -13.60
CA ASP A 174 -12.71 0.86 -12.89
C ASP A 174 -12.62 0.61 -11.38
N VAL A 175 -11.71 -0.26 -10.96
CA VAL A 175 -11.48 -0.54 -9.54
C VAL A 175 -10.81 0.67 -8.88
N PHE A 176 -9.92 1.33 -9.61
CA PHE A 176 -9.16 2.48 -9.14
C PHE A 176 -9.81 3.82 -9.53
N GLY A 177 -10.92 3.82 -10.28
CA GLY A 177 -11.55 5.04 -10.79
C GLY A 177 -10.60 5.88 -11.66
N TRP A 178 -9.69 5.18 -12.36
CA TRP A 178 -8.60 5.80 -13.11
C TRP A 178 -9.10 6.53 -14.36
N GLU A 179 -10.13 6.06 -15.04
CA GLU A 179 -10.68 6.79 -16.20
C GLU A 179 -11.56 7.96 -15.75
N GLU A 180 -12.34 7.77 -14.68
CA GLU A 180 -13.29 8.75 -14.17
C GLU A 180 -12.64 9.90 -13.38
N GLY A 181 -11.38 9.72 -12.93
CA GLY A 181 -10.69 10.70 -12.09
C GLY A 181 -11.32 10.84 -10.69
N ARG A 182 -12.02 9.81 -10.22
CA ARG A 182 -12.72 9.83 -8.94
C ARG A 182 -12.53 8.51 -8.21
N ALA A 183 -12.20 8.60 -6.93
CA ALA A 183 -12.12 7.41 -6.10
C ALA A 183 -13.52 6.78 -5.98
N THR A 184 -13.57 5.46 -5.95
CA THR A 184 -14.81 4.65 -5.86
C THR A 184 -15.40 4.60 -4.45
N TRP A 185 -14.81 5.33 -3.51
CA TRP A 185 -15.09 5.39 -2.08
C TRP A 185 -14.86 6.81 -1.54
#